data_AF-A0A7W1PAN7-F1
#
_entry.id   AF-A0A7W1PAN7-F1
#
_cell.length_a   1.000
_cell.length_b   1.000
_cell.length_c   1.000
_cell.angle_alpha   90.00
_cell.angle_beta   90.00
_cell.angle_gamma   90.00
#
_symmetry.space_group_name_H-M   'P 1'
#
loop_
_entity.id
_entity.type
_entity.pdbx_description
1 polymer ?
#
loop_
_entity_poly.entity_id
_entity_poly.type
_entity_poly.pdbx_seq_one_letter_code
_entity_poly.pdbx_strand_id
1 'polypeptide(L)'
;DRQAAIAAMIFLAVAPVAVIDSHYVKHDVPATLAVVVAYLAMVRVWPVPRPDGSTTRDVVLAGAACGMAFSTHYYCVFLALPLAWVVFLAERHRGAGRVARQTVVAAVSSAVVFFALSPFLLVEPMTAFRDISANREIVVDRAVAAGAFAPAVRYLEMLWFDAMGVPVVVVGLLGIAWMLVAAPGHAILLLSFAVPFFLFISNTHPSSRYLNPLLPLLAVAAGWALSNAARRLRLRPWMFWVAVAACALPPAVTSVKVGFFFRQADTRTIALALVEREIPSGASILVQPYSVPLTPSRQGLVEALTANLGSPDAATIKFQLQLGQEPYPSPAYRLLYLGRGGLDAEKIYVDPAQLSGPDPLGPLRPLGVAFVILKGYNGADSELTPLRAALAREGRRVAAFSPYREGAPVRVEPFLHNTDARIDGALERPGPALEIWQLNDVGS
;
A
#
# COMPACT_ATOMS: atom_id res chain seq x y z
N ASP A 1 21.76 9.76 21.84
CA ASP A 1 21.55 11.21 22.02
C ASP A 1 20.06 11.51 21.88
N ARG A 2 19.49 12.27 22.81
CA ARG A 2 18.05 12.59 22.85
C ARG A 2 17.65 13.56 21.74
N GLN A 3 18.50 14.51 21.37
CA GLN A 3 18.22 15.47 20.31
C GLN A 3 18.10 14.77 18.94
N ALA A 4 19.06 13.90 18.61
CA ALA A 4 18.98 13.06 17.41
C ALA A 4 17.70 12.23 17.33
N ALA A 5 17.26 11.64 18.45
CA ALA A 5 16.05 10.83 18.50
C ALA A 5 14.78 11.65 18.23
N ILE A 6 14.67 12.84 18.84
CA ILE A 6 13.52 13.73 18.61
C ILE A 6 13.51 14.24 17.16
N ALA A 7 14.66 14.59 16.59
CA ALA A 7 14.74 14.97 15.18
C ALA A 7 14.27 13.84 14.26
N ALA A 8 14.72 12.60 14.49
CA ALA A 8 14.26 11.43 13.74
C ALA A 8 12.74 11.21 13.85
N MET A 9 12.16 11.37 15.05
CA MET A 9 10.72 11.30 15.26
C MET A 9 9.98 12.38 14.47
N ILE A 10 10.45 13.63 14.50
CA ILE A 10 9.85 14.74 13.74
C ILE A 10 9.87 14.42 12.24
N PHE A 11 11.02 13.99 11.71
CA PHE A 11 11.17 13.68 10.29
C PHE A 11 10.25 12.54 9.82
N LEU A 12 10.12 11.48 10.62
CA LEU A 12 9.19 10.40 10.31
C LEU A 12 7.73 10.84 10.42
N ALA A 13 7.38 11.63 11.45
CA ALA A 13 6.02 12.10 11.68
C ALA A 13 5.46 12.98 10.55
N VAL A 14 6.34 13.64 9.79
CA VAL A 14 5.95 14.51 8.67
C VAL A 14 6.26 13.91 7.29
N ALA A 15 6.77 12.68 7.23
CA ALA A 15 7.15 12.02 5.97
C ALA A 15 5.91 11.73 5.10
N PRO A 16 5.79 12.29 3.89
CA PRO A 16 4.57 12.17 3.09
C PRO A 16 4.13 10.73 2.81
N VAL A 17 5.05 9.82 2.46
CA VAL A 17 4.71 8.40 2.24
C VAL A 17 4.16 7.75 3.51
N ALA A 18 4.83 7.95 4.66
CA ALA A 18 4.36 7.40 5.94
C ALA A 18 2.98 7.96 6.33
N VAL A 19 2.76 9.27 6.13
CA VAL A 19 1.47 9.92 6.40
C VAL A 19 0.39 9.38 5.48
N ILE A 20 0.63 9.31 4.17
CA ILE A 20 -0.32 8.78 3.19
C ILE A 20 -0.70 7.34 3.56
N ASP A 21 0.28 6.48 3.78
CA ASP A 21 0.02 5.05 4.02
C ASP A 21 -0.63 4.78 5.37
N SER A 22 -0.42 5.64 6.37
CA SER A 22 -1.10 5.55 7.67
C SER A 22 -2.61 5.84 7.59
N HIS A 23 -3.13 6.37 6.47
CA HIS A 23 -4.57 6.52 6.23
C HIS A 23 -5.21 5.29 5.61
N TYR A 24 -4.44 4.23 5.33
CA TYR A 24 -4.94 3.01 4.72
C TYR A 24 -4.69 1.79 5.60
N VAL A 25 -5.60 0.83 5.53
CA VAL A 25 -5.39 -0.51 6.09
C VAL A 25 -4.45 -1.26 5.14
N LYS A 26 -3.15 -0.96 5.24
CA LYS A 26 -2.05 -1.64 4.56
C LYS A 26 -1.17 -2.33 5.59
N HIS A 27 -0.57 -3.44 5.19
CA HIS A 27 0.28 -4.25 6.06
C HIS A 27 1.72 -3.71 6.15
N ASP A 28 2.15 -2.82 5.24
CA ASP A 28 3.47 -2.18 5.26
C ASP A 28 3.67 -1.26 6.48
N VAL A 29 2.61 -0.58 6.93
CA VAL A 29 2.64 0.29 8.11
C VAL A 29 2.89 -0.51 9.41
N PRO A 30 2.10 -1.56 9.73
CA PRO A 30 2.40 -2.40 10.88
C PRO A 30 3.74 -3.16 10.72
N ALA A 31 4.13 -3.55 9.50
CA ALA A 31 5.45 -4.13 9.26
C ALA A 31 6.59 -3.15 9.62
N THR A 32 6.43 -1.86 9.28
CA THR A 32 7.38 -0.81 9.64
C THR A 32 7.47 -0.62 11.15
N LEU A 33 6.34 -0.64 11.86
CA LEU A 33 6.35 -0.63 13.33
C LEU A 33 7.07 -1.85 13.89
N ALA A 34 6.81 -3.05 13.37
CA ALA A 34 7.46 -4.28 13.82
C ALA A 34 8.98 -4.26 13.56
N VAL A 35 9.42 -3.70 12.42
CA VAL A 35 10.84 -3.43 12.13
C VAL A 35 11.45 -2.50 13.19
N VAL A 36 10.80 -1.39 13.52
CA VAL A 36 11.29 -0.47 14.57
C VAL A 36 11.37 -1.16 15.93
N VAL A 37 10.35 -1.94 16.32
CA VAL A 37 10.35 -2.72 17.56
C VAL A 37 11.49 -3.74 17.59
N ALA A 38 11.75 -4.43 16.48
CA ALA A 38 12.87 -5.35 16.35
C ALA A 38 14.22 -4.64 16.53
N TYR A 39 14.42 -3.47 15.89
CA TYR A 39 15.61 -2.65 16.10
C TYR A 39 15.77 -2.19 17.55
N LEU A 40 14.69 -1.78 18.23
CA LEU A 40 14.74 -1.41 19.65
C LEU A 40 15.14 -2.61 20.55
N ALA A 41 14.67 -3.82 20.23
CA ALA A 41 15.08 -5.03 20.91
C ALA A 41 16.55 -5.40 20.62
N MET A 42 17.00 -5.26 19.37
CA MET A 42 18.41 -5.47 19.00
C MET A 42 19.36 -4.50 19.70
N VAL A 43 18.97 -3.24 19.90
CA VAL A 43 19.78 -2.27 20.67
C VAL A 43 20.00 -2.73 22.11
N ARG A 44 19.12 -3.57 22.68
CA ARG A 44 19.36 -4.17 23.99
C ARG A 44 20.47 -5.22 23.96
N VAL A 45 20.70 -5.89 22.84
CA VAL A 45 21.79 -6.87 22.66
C VAL A 45 23.11 -6.16 22.29
N TRP A 46 23.04 -4.95 21.73
CA TRP A 46 24.19 -4.17 21.28
C TRP A 46 25.31 -4.12 22.35
N PRO A 47 26.59 -4.30 21.97
CA PRO A 47 27.70 -4.28 22.92
C PRO A 47 27.88 -2.87 23.52
N VAL A 48 27.24 -2.67 24.66
CA VAL A 48 27.46 -1.54 25.57
C VAL A 48 28.15 -2.09 26.81
N PRO A 49 29.12 -1.37 27.42
CA PRO A 49 29.71 -1.78 28.68
C PRO A 49 28.60 -1.97 29.72
N ARG A 50 28.27 -3.24 30.00
CA ARG A 50 27.36 -3.63 31.06
C ARG A 50 28.13 -4.54 31.99
N PRO A 51 27.93 -4.42 33.32
CA PRO A 51 28.54 -5.33 34.28
C PRO A 51 28.35 -6.81 33.89
N ASP A 52 27.19 -7.16 33.31
CA ASP A 52 26.82 -8.54 32.97
C ASP A 52 26.88 -8.86 31.45
N GLY A 53 27.23 -7.88 30.60
CA GLY A 53 27.15 -7.97 29.13
C GLY A 53 25.73 -8.20 28.58
N SER A 54 25.61 -8.67 27.33
CA SER A 54 24.31 -8.99 26.74
C SER A 54 23.72 -10.26 27.39
N THR A 55 22.45 -10.23 27.78
CA THR A 55 21.79 -11.38 28.42
C THR A 55 21.11 -12.25 27.36
N THR A 56 21.06 -13.57 27.57
CA THR A 56 20.28 -14.49 26.72
C THR A 56 18.81 -14.04 26.60
N ARG A 57 18.28 -13.39 27.65
CA ARG A 57 16.94 -12.79 27.64
C ARG A 57 16.80 -11.70 26.57
N ASP A 58 17.79 -10.81 26.44
CA ASP A 58 17.77 -9.76 25.42
C ASP A 58 17.81 -10.38 24.00
N VAL A 59 18.58 -11.45 23.82
CA VAL A 59 18.63 -12.20 22.55
C VAL A 59 17.29 -12.86 22.22
N VAL A 60 16.62 -13.47 23.21
CA VAL A 60 15.27 -14.02 23.06
C VAL A 60 14.28 -12.90 22.69
N LEU A 61 14.30 -11.76 23.38
CA LEU A 61 13.40 -10.64 23.06
C LEU A 61 13.64 -10.08 21.65
N ALA A 62 14.91 -9.97 21.22
CA ALA A 62 15.24 -9.54 19.87
C ALA A 62 14.79 -10.55 18.81
N GLY A 63 15.00 -11.85 19.05
CA GLY A 63 14.50 -12.92 18.19
C GLY A 63 12.98 -12.92 18.12
N ALA A 64 12.28 -12.86 19.25
CA ALA A 64 10.83 -12.77 19.32
C ALA A 64 10.27 -11.57 18.52
N ALA A 65 10.88 -10.39 18.65
CA ALA A 65 10.49 -9.20 17.90
C ALA A 65 10.72 -9.37 16.39
N CYS A 66 11.81 -10.00 15.97
CA CYS A 66 12.02 -10.38 14.57
C CYS A 66 10.97 -11.38 14.08
N GLY A 67 10.64 -12.41 14.86
CA GLY A 67 9.59 -13.39 14.53
C GLY A 67 8.23 -12.75 14.31
N MET A 68 7.87 -11.77 15.15
CA MET A 68 6.68 -10.94 14.97
C MET A 68 6.71 -10.12 13.67
N ALA A 69 7.85 -9.51 13.35
CA ALA A 69 8.00 -8.78 12.09
C ALA A 69 7.88 -9.71 10.88
N PHE A 70 8.52 -10.89 10.91
CA PHE A 70 8.44 -11.90 9.85
C PHE A 70 7.00 -12.35 9.60
N SER A 71 6.21 -12.49 10.67
CA SER A 71 4.80 -12.89 10.61
C SER A 71 3.91 -11.78 10.05
N THR A 72 4.28 -10.51 10.27
CA THR A 72 3.56 -9.35 9.72
C THR A 72 3.77 -9.22 8.21
N HIS A 73 5.01 -9.39 7.74
CA HIS A 73 5.31 -9.44 6.31
C HIS A 73 6.59 -10.24 6.03
N TYR A 74 6.56 -11.12 5.03
CA TYR A 74 7.69 -11.97 4.64
C TYR A 74 9.01 -11.24 4.35
N TYR A 75 9.00 -10.02 3.76
CA TYR A 75 10.25 -9.29 3.51
C TYR A 75 10.96 -8.87 4.80
N CYS A 76 10.27 -8.86 5.94
CA CYS A 76 10.90 -8.56 7.22
C CYS A 76 11.95 -9.62 7.59
N VAL A 77 11.99 -10.79 6.92
CA VAL A 77 13.03 -11.81 7.07
C VAL A 77 14.45 -11.24 6.99
N PHE A 78 14.66 -10.14 6.25
CA PHE A 78 15.95 -9.47 6.17
C PHE A 78 16.43 -8.92 7.53
N LEU A 79 15.57 -8.77 8.55
CA LEU A 79 15.98 -8.47 9.94
C LEU A 79 16.84 -9.57 10.57
N ALA A 80 16.89 -10.78 9.99
CA ALA A 80 17.83 -11.81 10.42
C ALA A 80 19.29 -11.33 10.31
N LEU A 81 19.60 -10.46 9.34
CA LEU A 81 20.95 -9.93 9.10
C LEU A 81 21.41 -8.95 10.19
N PRO A 82 20.68 -7.86 10.54
CA PRO A 82 21.04 -7.03 11.67
C PRO A 82 21.00 -7.81 12.99
N LEU A 83 20.07 -8.76 13.18
CA LEU A 83 20.05 -9.60 14.37
C LEU A 83 21.34 -10.42 14.54
N ALA A 84 21.77 -11.11 13.48
CA ALA A 84 23.01 -11.87 13.47
C ALA A 84 24.23 -10.97 13.70
N TRP A 85 24.23 -9.77 13.10
CA TRP A 85 25.29 -8.78 13.30
C TRP A 85 25.42 -8.35 14.75
N VAL A 86 24.30 -8.02 15.42
CA VAL A 86 24.34 -7.61 16.82
C VAL A 86 24.77 -8.75 17.74
N VAL A 87 24.28 -9.97 17.52
CA VAL A 87 24.70 -11.16 18.30
C VAL A 87 26.19 -11.42 18.13
N PHE A 88 26.70 -11.35 16.90
CA PHE A 88 28.13 -11.50 16.62
C PHE A 88 28.95 -10.45 17.37
N LEU A 89 28.59 -9.16 17.24
CA LEU A 89 29.32 -8.09 17.92
C LEU A 89 29.29 -8.22 19.44
N ALA A 90 28.16 -8.62 20.01
CA ALA A 90 27.99 -8.76 21.46
C ALA A 90 28.80 -9.92 22.04
N GLU A 91 28.92 -11.04 21.32
CA GLU A 91 29.48 -12.28 21.87
C GLU A 91 30.84 -12.68 21.25
N ARG A 92 31.34 -12.01 20.20
CA ARG A 92 32.62 -12.38 19.54
C ARG A 92 33.82 -12.44 20.49
N HIS A 93 33.85 -11.59 21.51
CA HIS A 93 34.93 -11.56 22.51
C HIS A 93 34.85 -12.73 23.51
N ARG A 94 33.71 -13.42 23.58
CA ARG A 94 33.46 -14.59 24.44
C ARG A 94 33.65 -15.93 23.72
N GLY A 95 34.07 -15.90 22.45
CA GLY A 95 34.39 -17.08 21.64
C GLY A 95 33.28 -17.55 20.71
N ALA A 96 33.66 -18.30 19.67
CA ALA A 96 32.76 -18.73 18.59
C ALA A 96 31.58 -19.60 19.07
N GLY A 97 31.79 -20.46 20.06
CA GLY A 97 30.72 -21.29 20.64
C GLY A 97 29.61 -20.47 21.29
N ARG A 98 29.95 -19.31 21.88
CA ARG A 98 28.96 -18.42 22.47
C ARG A 98 28.15 -17.68 21.42
N VAL A 99 28.80 -17.21 20.36
CA VAL A 99 28.14 -16.62 19.18
C VAL A 99 27.15 -17.64 18.59
N ALA A 100 27.61 -18.87 18.30
CA ALA A 100 26.76 -19.91 17.74
C ALA A 100 25.53 -20.21 18.62
N ARG A 101 25.74 -20.38 19.93
CA ARG A 101 24.64 -20.60 20.89
C ARG A 101 23.62 -19.47 20.87
N GLN A 102 24.05 -18.21 20.91
CA GLN A 102 23.12 -17.08 20.91
C GLN A 102 22.43 -16.88 19.56
N THR A 103 23.10 -17.18 18.44
CA THR A 103 22.47 -17.19 17.12
C THR A 103 21.36 -18.25 17.05
N VAL A 104 21.59 -19.45 17.59
CA VAL A 104 20.55 -20.50 17.69
C VAL A 104 19.39 -20.04 18.57
N VAL A 105 19.65 -19.44 19.73
CA VAL A 105 18.60 -18.89 20.60
C VAL A 105 17.77 -17.84 19.86
N ALA A 106 18.42 -16.92 19.15
CA ALA A 106 17.75 -15.89 18.38
C ALA A 106 16.88 -16.49 17.24
N ALA A 107 17.41 -17.47 16.51
CA ALA A 107 16.72 -18.15 15.42
C ALA A 107 15.51 -18.95 15.92
N VAL A 108 15.68 -19.76 16.98
CA VAL A 108 14.59 -20.54 17.58
C VAL A 108 13.51 -19.61 18.14
N SER A 109 13.90 -18.55 18.85
CA SER A 109 12.92 -17.58 19.37
C SER A 109 12.15 -16.87 18.25
N SER A 110 12.82 -16.52 17.14
CA SER A 110 12.18 -15.92 15.98
C SER A 110 11.19 -16.89 15.34
N ALA A 111 11.60 -18.15 15.12
CA ALA A 111 10.77 -19.18 14.52
C ALA A 111 9.53 -19.49 15.37
N VAL A 112 9.70 -19.65 16.69
CA VAL A 112 8.58 -19.92 17.61
C VAL A 112 7.53 -18.81 17.54
N VAL A 113 7.94 -17.53 17.61
CA VAL A 113 6.98 -16.41 17.54
C VAL A 113 6.37 -16.28 16.15
N PHE A 114 7.16 -16.47 15.09
CA PHE A 114 6.67 -16.45 13.72
C PHE A 114 5.54 -17.48 13.50
N PHE A 115 5.77 -18.74 13.87
CA PHE A 115 4.77 -19.79 13.70
C PHE A 115 3.59 -19.67 14.67
N ALA A 116 3.80 -19.13 15.87
CA ALA A 116 2.71 -18.85 16.81
C ALA A 116 1.76 -17.77 16.29
N LEU A 117 2.27 -16.77 15.57
CA LEU A 117 1.48 -15.68 14.98
C LEU A 117 0.99 -15.98 13.56
N SER A 118 1.55 -17.00 12.90
CA SER A 118 1.15 -17.47 11.57
C SER A 118 0.88 -18.99 11.57
N PRO A 119 -0.06 -19.49 12.39
CA PRO A 119 -0.28 -20.94 12.56
C PRO A 119 -0.77 -21.62 11.27
N PHE A 120 -1.43 -20.89 10.37
CA PHE A 120 -1.92 -21.41 9.08
C PHE A 120 -0.81 -21.91 8.16
N LEU A 121 0.43 -21.43 8.33
CA LEU A 121 1.59 -21.97 7.60
C LEU A 121 1.89 -23.43 7.99
N LEU A 122 1.48 -23.86 9.19
CA LEU A 122 1.62 -25.23 9.67
C LEU A 122 0.34 -26.05 9.43
N VAL A 123 -0.83 -25.44 9.61
CA VAL A 123 -2.12 -26.13 9.48
C VAL A 123 -2.48 -26.40 8.02
N GLU A 124 -2.19 -25.46 7.11
CA GLU A 124 -2.55 -25.55 5.68
C GLU A 124 -1.36 -25.21 4.76
N PRO A 125 -0.25 -25.96 4.82
CA PRO A 125 1.00 -25.60 4.15
C PRO A 125 0.86 -25.52 2.63
N MET A 126 0.03 -26.37 2.02
CA MET A 126 -0.19 -26.36 0.56
C MET A 126 -0.97 -25.14 0.11
N THR A 127 -1.99 -24.73 0.87
CA THR A 127 -2.75 -23.49 0.61
C THR A 127 -1.82 -22.29 0.73
N ALA A 128 -1.05 -22.21 1.82
CA ALA A 128 -0.07 -21.15 2.03
C ALA A 128 0.97 -21.09 0.89
N PHE A 129 1.52 -22.23 0.48
CA PHE A 129 2.50 -22.27 -0.60
C PHE A 129 1.93 -21.81 -1.94
N ARG A 130 0.70 -22.22 -2.27
CA ARG A 130 -0.01 -21.79 -3.47
C ARG A 130 -0.22 -20.28 -3.45
N ASP A 131 -0.69 -19.73 -2.33
CA ASP A 131 -1.00 -18.30 -2.21
C ASP A 131 0.28 -17.44 -2.25
N ILE A 132 1.38 -17.91 -1.63
CA ILE A 132 2.71 -17.27 -1.73
C ILE A 132 3.20 -17.29 -3.19
N SER A 133 3.04 -18.41 -3.88
CA SER A 133 3.49 -18.58 -5.27
C SER A 133 2.69 -17.68 -6.22
N ALA A 134 1.36 -17.66 -6.10
CA ALA A 134 0.49 -16.80 -6.89
C ALA A 134 0.79 -15.30 -6.66
N ASN A 135 1.06 -14.90 -5.41
CA ASN A 135 1.43 -13.51 -5.12
C ASN A 135 2.81 -13.16 -5.70
N ARG A 136 3.77 -14.09 -5.67
CA ARG A 136 5.10 -13.89 -6.30
C ARG A 136 4.98 -13.68 -7.80
N GLU A 137 4.18 -14.49 -8.51
CA GLU A 137 3.98 -14.36 -9.96
C GLU A 137 3.46 -12.96 -10.34
N ILE A 138 2.58 -12.40 -9.53
CA ILE A 138 2.01 -11.07 -9.77
C ILE A 138 3.02 -9.96 -9.44
N VAL A 139 3.67 -10.05 -8.28
CA VAL A 139 4.45 -8.93 -7.71
C VAL A 139 5.89 -8.90 -8.23
N VAL A 140 6.52 -10.06 -8.44
CA VAL A 140 7.92 -10.19 -8.84
C VAL A 140 8.02 -10.47 -10.34
N ASP A 141 7.35 -11.50 -10.84
CA ASP A 141 7.62 -11.97 -12.20
C ASP A 141 7.19 -10.94 -13.25
N ARG A 142 6.07 -10.24 -13.03
CA ARG A 142 5.65 -9.11 -13.88
C ARG A 142 6.62 -7.93 -13.85
N ALA A 143 7.28 -7.69 -12.71
CA ALA A 143 8.21 -6.58 -12.55
C ALA A 143 9.57 -6.87 -13.17
N VAL A 144 10.01 -8.14 -13.10
CA VAL A 144 11.28 -8.61 -13.67
C VAL A 144 11.16 -8.91 -15.16
N ALA A 145 9.95 -8.96 -15.73
CA ALA A 145 9.74 -9.08 -17.18
C ALA A 145 10.45 -7.98 -17.99
N ALA A 146 10.65 -6.79 -17.40
CA ALA A 146 11.42 -5.69 -17.99
C ALA A 146 12.94 -5.76 -17.72
N GLY A 147 13.41 -6.80 -17.02
CA GLY A 147 14.78 -7.00 -16.57
C GLY A 147 14.95 -6.95 -15.05
N ALA A 148 15.95 -7.67 -14.53
CA ALA A 148 16.31 -7.60 -13.11
C ALA A 148 16.67 -6.15 -12.73
N PHE A 149 16.18 -5.70 -11.57
CA PHE A 149 16.36 -4.33 -11.08
C PHE A 149 15.80 -3.20 -11.98
N ALA A 150 15.01 -3.50 -13.02
CA ALA A 150 14.39 -2.45 -13.84
C ALA A 150 13.57 -1.43 -13.02
N PRO A 151 12.82 -1.85 -11.97
CA PRO A 151 12.15 -0.93 -11.03
C PRO A 151 13.07 -0.04 -10.16
N ALA A 152 14.37 -0.32 -10.04
CA ALA A 152 15.24 0.32 -9.05
C ALA A 152 15.28 1.85 -9.19
N VAL A 153 15.37 2.35 -10.43
CA VAL A 153 15.36 3.80 -10.71
C VAL A 153 14.06 4.43 -10.20
N ARG A 154 12.93 3.76 -10.39
CA ARG A 154 11.64 4.25 -9.92
C ARG A 154 11.58 4.35 -8.39
N TYR A 155 12.14 3.38 -7.67
CA TYR A 155 12.23 3.47 -6.21
C TYR A 155 13.16 4.58 -5.74
N LEU A 156 14.27 4.83 -6.45
CA LEU A 156 15.15 5.97 -6.15
C LEU A 156 14.44 7.30 -6.37
N GLU A 157 13.66 7.44 -7.45
CA GLU A 157 12.82 8.61 -7.68
C GLU A 157 11.79 8.80 -6.57
N MET A 158 11.07 7.74 -6.19
CA MET A 158 10.10 7.78 -5.10
C MET A 158 10.78 8.15 -3.77
N LEU A 159 11.95 7.58 -3.47
CA LEU A 159 12.72 7.91 -2.27
C LEU A 159 13.13 9.37 -2.26
N TRP A 160 13.57 9.89 -3.41
CA TRP A 160 14.09 11.26 -3.52
C TRP A 160 12.99 12.32 -3.46
N PHE A 161 11.90 12.11 -4.19
CA PHE A 161 10.86 13.12 -4.40
C PHE A 161 9.63 12.94 -3.53
N ASP A 162 9.29 11.71 -3.13
CA ASP A 162 7.98 11.40 -2.51
C ASP A 162 8.09 10.99 -1.03
N ALA A 163 9.20 10.36 -0.61
CA ALA A 163 9.28 9.67 0.67
C ALA A 163 9.23 10.57 1.92
N MET A 164 10.25 11.40 2.14
CA MET A 164 10.42 12.20 3.36
C MET A 164 10.70 13.69 3.10
N GLY A 165 10.70 14.10 1.83
CA GLY A 165 11.17 15.42 1.39
C GLY A 165 12.69 15.48 1.20
N VAL A 166 13.11 16.13 0.11
CA VAL A 166 14.52 16.20 -0.34
C VAL A 166 15.50 16.62 0.78
N PRO A 167 15.23 17.64 1.63
CA PRO A 167 16.18 18.03 2.68
C PRO A 167 16.48 16.89 3.67
N VAL A 168 15.45 16.18 4.11
CA VAL A 168 15.59 15.05 5.05
C VAL A 168 16.34 13.90 4.39
N VAL A 169 16.01 13.60 3.12
CA VAL A 169 16.70 12.53 2.36
C VAL A 169 18.18 12.84 2.20
N VAL A 170 18.54 14.06 1.79
CA VAL A 170 19.93 14.50 1.63
C VAL A 170 20.68 14.38 2.95
N VAL A 171 20.13 14.93 4.04
CA VAL A 171 20.75 14.87 5.37
C VAL A 171 20.87 13.43 5.88
N GLY A 172 19.87 12.58 5.58
CA GLY A 172 19.89 11.15 5.90
C GLY A 172 20.98 10.39 5.17
N LEU A 173 21.12 10.59 3.85
CA LEU A 173 22.18 9.97 3.04
C LEU A 173 23.58 10.44 3.47
N LEU A 174 23.76 11.73 3.72
CA LEU A 174 25.00 12.27 4.29
C LEU A 174 25.28 11.68 5.68
N GLY A 175 24.23 11.48 6.48
CA GLY A 175 24.31 10.83 7.78
C GLY A 175 24.77 9.39 7.70
N ILE A 176 24.26 8.61 6.74
CA ILE A 176 24.71 7.25 6.46
C ILE A 176 26.19 7.26 6.06
N ALA A 177 26.58 8.10 5.11
CA ALA A 177 27.96 8.21 4.64
C ALA A 177 28.93 8.59 5.77
N TRP A 178 28.54 9.55 6.61
CA TRP A 178 29.34 9.94 7.78
C TRP A 178 29.35 8.84 8.85
N MET A 179 28.25 8.14 9.09
CA MET A 179 28.17 7.04 10.06
C MET A 179 29.07 5.87 9.65
N LEU A 180 29.21 5.57 8.35
CA LEU A 180 30.14 4.54 7.86
C LEU A 180 31.58 4.79 8.31
N VAL A 181 32.02 6.05 8.37
CA VAL A 181 33.37 6.41 8.78
C VAL A 181 33.47 6.59 10.30
N ALA A 182 32.52 7.30 10.90
CA ALA A 182 32.61 7.69 12.31
C ALA A 182 32.08 6.64 13.29
N ALA A 183 31.19 5.75 12.85
CA ALA A 183 30.52 4.76 13.68
C ALA A 183 30.10 3.51 12.87
N PRO A 184 31.05 2.81 12.20
CA PRO A 184 30.77 1.75 11.22
C PRO A 184 29.87 0.64 11.76
N GLY A 185 29.99 0.27 13.04
CA GLY A 185 29.11 -0.73 13.64
C GLY A 185 27.63 -0.33 13.56
N HIS A 186 27.30 0.92 13.88
CA HIS A 186 25.93 1.44 13.80
C HIS A 186 25.46 1.56 12.35
N ALA A 187 26.35 1.94 11.42
CA ALA A 187 26.02 1.98 10.00
C ALA A 187 25.68 0.58 9.47
N ILE A 188 26.48 -0.44 9.80
CA ILE A 188 26.22 -1.84 9.41
C ILE A 188 24.89 -2.33 10.02
N LEU A 189 24.60 -1.96 11.28
CA LEU A 189 23.32 -2.30 11.90
C LEU A 189 22.11 -1.75 11.11
N LEU A 190 22.17 -0.49 10.64
CA LEU A 190 21.08 0.08 9.82
C LEU A 190 21.06 -0.52 8.41
N LEU A 191 22.22 -0.62 7.75
CA LEU A 191 22.32 -1.01 6.34
C LEU A 191 22.12 -2.50 6.09
N SER A 192 22.37 -3.36 7.08
CA SER A 192 22.18 -4.81 6.94
C SER A 192 20.73 -5.23 6.76
N PHE A 193 19.76 -4.40 7.15
CA PHE A 193 18.37 -4.54 6.70
C PHE A 193 18.11 -3.72 5.43
N ALA A 194 18.48 -2.44 5.45
CA ALA A 194 18.06 -1.47 4.43
C ALA A 194 18.53 -1.86 3.02
N VAL A 195 19.77 -2.31 2.87
CA VAL A 195 20.33 -2.65 1.56
C VAL A 195 19.72 -3.94 0.99
N PRO A 196 19.72 -5.08 1.71
CA PRO A 196 19.06 -6.30 1.20
C PRO A 196 17.57 -6.10 0.90
N PHE A 197 16.86 -5.37 1.76
CA PHE A 197 15.45 -5.06 1.53
C PHE A 197 15.26 -4.16 0.29
N PHE A 198 16.07 -3.11 0.12
CA PHE A 198 16.01 -2.25 -1.06
C PHE A 198 16.30 -3.03 -2.36
N LEU A 199 17.29 -3.91 -2.34
CA LEU A 199 17.61 -4.78 -3.48
C LEU A 199 16.47 -5.75 -3.81
N PHE A 200 15.78 -6.27 -2.78
CA PHE A 200 14.60 -7.10 -2.98
C PHE A 200 13.44 -6.32 -3.62
N ILE A 201 13.04 -5.19 -3.05
CA ILE A 201 11.89 -4.41 -3.59
C ILE A 201 12.19 -3.87 -4.99
N SER A 202 13.47 -3.64 -5.33
CA SER A 202 13.90 -3.26 -6.68
C SER A 202 13.60 -4.31 -7.75
N ASN A 203 13.15 -5.52 -7.38
CA ASN A 203 12.68 -6.58 -8.27
C ASN A 203 11.16 -6.81 -8.16
N THR A 204 10.42 -5.86 -7.59
CA THR A 204 8.96 -5.92 -7.42
C THR A 204 8.28 -4.81 -8.20
N HIS A 205 6.99 -4.96 -8.47
CA HIS A 205 6.21 -3.91 -9.10
C HIS A 205 6.32 -2.64 -8.25
N PRO A 206 6.75 -1.48 -8.82
CA PRO A 206 6.92 -0.25 -8.06
C PRO A 206 5.69 0.05 -7.22
N SER A 207 5.92 0.23 -5.92
CA SER A 207 4.93 0.82 -5.02
C SER A 207 5.61 1.57 -3.88
N SER A 208 5.24 2.83 -3.72
CA SER A 208 5.77 3.75 -2.70
C SER A 208 5.68 3.18 -1.28
N ARG A 209 4.64 2.37 -1.01
CA ARG A 209 4.42 1.72 0.29
C ARG A 209 5.57 0.82 0.75
N TYR A 210 6.31 0.24 -0.18
CA TYR A 210 7.45 -0.62 0.15
C TYR A 210 8.65 0.18 0.68
N LEU A 211 8.65 1.51 0.55
CA LEU A 211 9.67 2.34 1.17
C LEU A 211 9.44 2.56 2.67
N ASN A 212 8.24 2.28 3.20
CA ASN A 212 7.90 2.55 4.61
C ASN A 212 8.92 1.96 5.60
N PRO A 213 9.38 0.70 5.47
CA PRO A 213 10.37 0.13 6.40
C PRO A 213 11.74 0.83 6.37
N LEU A 214 12.07 1.58 5.31
CA LEU A 214 13.32 2.32 5.18
C LEU A 214 13.26 3.71 5.83
N LEU A 215 12.07 4.31 5.93
CA LEU A 215 11.90 5.69 6.39
C LEU A 215 12.40 5.92 7.83
N PRO A 216 12.11 5.05 8.82
CA PRO A 216 12.63 5.21 10.17
C PRO A 216 14.17 5.17 10.22
N LEU A 217 14.81 4.34 9.39
CA LEU A 217 16.26 4.20 9.37
C LEU A 217 16.93 5.45 8.79
N LEU A 218 16.35 6.00 7.71
CA LEU A 218 16.79 7.25 7.11
C LEU A 218 16.58 8.44 8.06
N ALA A 219 15.45 8.47 8.78
CA ALA A 219 15.16 9.49 9.79
C ALA A 219 16.19 9.46 10.94
N VAL A 220 16.56 8.26 11.42
CA VAL A 220 17.60 8.07 12.44
C VAL A 220 18.96 8.56 11.94
N ALA A 221 19.34 8.22 10.71
CA ALA A 221 20.58 8.70 10.11
C ALA A 221 20.60 10.23 9.97
N ALA A 222 19.49 10.85 9.57
CA ALA A 222 19.36 12.29 9.44
C ALA A 222 19.46 13.01 10.80
N GLY A 223 18.72 12.52 11.81
CA GLY A 223 18.77 13.06 13.17
C GLY A 223 20.16 12.92 13.79
N TRP A 224 20.84 11.79 13.54
CA TRP A 224 22.22 11.57 13.97
C TRP A 224 23.19 12.55 13.28
N ALA A 225 23.06 12.77 11.97
CA ALA A 225 23.92 13.71 11.23
C ALA A 225 23.81 15.14 11.78
N LEU A 226 22.59 15.65 11.94
CA LEU A 226 22.38 17.01 12.45
C LEU A 226 22.88 17.18 13.87
N SER A 227 22.65 16.21 14.75
CA SER A 227 23.15 16.25 16.12
C SER A 227 24.68 16.26 16.16
N ASN A 228 25.33 15.39 15.38
CA ASN A 228 26.79 15.36 15.32
C ASN A 228 27.37 16.64 14.71
N ALA A 229 26.74 17.18 13.67
CA ALA A 229 27.15 18.44 13.04
C ALA A 229 27.04 19.60 14.05
N ALA A 230 25.90 19.69 14.76
CA ALA A 230 25.68 20.71 15.77
C ALA A 230 26.73 20.67 16.88
N ARG A 231 27.12 19.47 17.34
CA ARG A 231 28.20 19.31 18.33
C ARG A 231 29.57 19.70 17.79
N ARG A 232 29.93 19.28 16.57
CA ARG A 232 31.22 19.61 15.95
C ARG A 232 31.37 21.10 15.67
N LEU A 233 30.29 21.74 15.22
CA LEU A 233 30.24 23.18 14.93
C LEU A 233 29.93 24.03 16.17
N ARG A 234 29.74 23.42 17.34
CA ARG A 234 29.39 24.09 18.61
C ARG A 234 28.18 25.02 18.48
N LEU A 235 27.17 24.58 17.72
CA LEU A 235 25.95 25.36 17.49
C LEU A 235 25.18 25.55 18.80
N ARG A 236 24.51 26.70 18.93
CA ARG A 236 23.57 26.93 20.04
C ARG A 236 22.38 25.98 19.90
N PRO A 237 21.76 25.49 21.00
CA PRO A 237 20.67 24.53 20.93
C PRO A 237 19.49 24.94 20.04
N TRP A 238 19.16 26.23 19.97
CA TRP A 238 18.08 26.73 19.12
C TRP A 238 18.42 26.62 17.62
N MET A 239 19.69 26.74 17.23
CA MET A 239 20.12 26.63 15.82
C MET A 239 19.93 25.21 15.29
N PHE A 240 20.15 24.20 16.15
CA PHE A 240 19.84 22.81 15.82
C PHE A 240 18.34 22.64 15.50
N TRP A 241 17.46 23.21 16.33
CA TRP A 241 16.02 23.12 16.10
C TRP A 241 15.55 23.91 14.89
N VAL A 242 16.19 25.05 14.58
CA VAL A 242 15.94 25.77 13.32
C VAL A 242 16.32 24.91 12.12
N ALA A 243 17.46 24.20 12.17
CA ALA A 243 17.86 23.29 11.09
C ALA A 243 16.89 22.10 10.94
N VAL A 244 16.45 21.51 12.06
CA VAL A 244 15.42 20.45 12.06
C VAL A 244 14.12 20.98 11.46
N ALA A 245 13.64 22.15 11.90
CA ALA A 245 12.44 22.77 11.39
C ALA A 245 12.54 23.08 9.89
N ALA A 246 13.68 23.63 9.43
CA ALA A 246 13.91 23.92 8.02
C ALA A 246 13.88 22.64 7.15
N CYS A 247 14.40 21.52 7.65
CA CYS A 247 14.34 20.24 6.94
C CYS A 247 12.92 19.64 6.95
N ALA A 248 12.22 19.75 8.08
CA ALA A 248 10.90 19.13 8.30
C ALA A 248 9.74 19.94 7.70
N LEU A 249 9.90 21.26 7.52
CA LEU A 249 8.81 22.13 7.09
C LEU A 249 8.28 21.79 5.68
N PRO A 250 9.10 21.60 4.63
CA PRO A 250 8.59 21.21 3.32
C PRO A 250 7.77 19.91 3.32
N PRO A 251 8.25 18.77 3.86
CA PRO A 251 7.43 17.55 3.92
C PRO A 251 6.21 17.70 4.85
N ALA A 252 6.30 18.49 5.93
CA ALA A 252 5.14 18.79 6.77
C ALA A 252 4.03 19.52 6.01
N VAL A 253 4.38 20.52 5.19
CA VAL A 253 3.40 21.23 4.34
C VAL A 253 2.74 20.25 3.36
N THR A 254 3.52 19.36 2.73
CA THR A 254 2.99 18.32 1.84
C THR A 254 2.04 17.38 2.58
N SER A 255 2.43 16.87 3.74
CA SER A 255 1.62 15.97 4.57
C SER A 255 0.33 16.61 5.05
N VAL A 256 0.35 17.90 5.39
CA VAL A 256 -0.86 18.66 5.74
C VAL A 256 -1.79 18.81 4.53
N LYS A 257 -1.25 19.09 3.33
CA LYS A 257 -2.03 19.16 2.08
C LYS A 257 -2.69 17.81 1.76
N VAL A 258 -1.98 16.70 1.94
CA VAL A 258 -2.55 15.33 1.83
C VAL A 258 -3.76 15.19 2.76
N GLY A 259 -3.62 15.58 4.03
CA GLY A 259 -4.72 15.48 5.00
C GLY A 259 -5.93 16.37 4.67
N PHE A 260 -5.74 17.51 4.00
CA PHE A 260 -6.85 18.30 3.47
C PHE A 260 -7.48 17.65 2.23
N PHE A 261 -6.67 17.04 1.37
CA PHE A 261 -7.14 16.36 0.17
C PHE A 261 -7.98 15.11 0.52
N PHE A 262 -7.56 14.31 1.51
CA PHE A 262 -8.30 13.12 1.95
C PHE A 262 -9.59 13.44 2.71
N ARG A 263 -9.81 14.69 3.11
CA ARG A 263 -11.10 15.15 3.64
C ARG A 263 -12.14 15.37 2.55
N GLN A 264 -11.73 15.46 1.28
CA GLN A 264 -12.65 15.60 0.17
C GLN A 264 -13.28 14.25 -0.15
N ALA A 265 -14.58 14.23 -0.42
CA ALA A 265 -15.27 13.03 -0.85
C ALA A 265 -14.75 12.56 -2.22
N ASP A 266 -14.46 11.27 -2.34
CA ASP A 266 -14.09 10.64 -3.60
C ASP A 266 -15.23 10.78 -4.62
N THR A 267 -14.91 10.99 -5.90
CA THR A 267 -15.92 11.08 -6.97
C THR A 267 -16.86 9.88 -7.00
N ARG A 268 -16.37 8.68 -6.65
CA ARG A 268 -17.17 7.45 -6.54
C ARG A 268 -18.17 7.50 -5.39
N THR A 269 -17.80 8.10 -4.26
CA THR A 269 -18.70 8.29 -3.11
C THR A 269 -19.79 9.30 -3.42
N ILE A 270 -19.45 10.36 -4.16
CA ILE A 270 -20.42 11.38 -4.59
C ILE A 270 -21.39 10.78 -5.61
N ALA A 271 -20.86 10.02 -6.57
CA ALA A 271 -21.68 9.29 -7.54
C ALA A 271 -22.57 8.25 -6.86
N LEU A 272 -22.09 7.54 -5.84
CA LEU A 272 -22.90 6.62 -5.03
C LEU A 272 -24.12 7.34 -4.45
N ALA A 273 -23.91 8.46 -3.76
CA ALA A 273 -25.00 9.21 -3.14
C ALA A 273 -26.04 9.72 -4.16
N LEU A 274 -25.62 10.03 -5.40
CA LEU A 274 -26.53 10.35 -6.49
C LEU A 274 -27.34 9.11 -6.92
N VAL A 275 -26.66 7.99 -7.15
CA VAL A 275 -27.29 6.73 -7.57
C VAL A 275 -28.32 6.27 -6.54
N GLU A 276 -27.98 6.28 -5.25
CA GLU A 276 -28.88 5.87 -4.16
C GLU A 276 -30.11 6.77 -4.03
N ARG A 277 -30.01 8.04 -4.41
CA ARG A 277 -31.11 9.00 -4.34
C ARG A 277 -32.01 8.98 -5.57
N GLU A 278 -31.45 8.79 -6.76
CA GLU A 278 -32.15 9.05 -8.02
C GLU A 278 -32.43 7.78 -8.84
N ILE A 279 -31.65 6.71 -8.65
CA ILE A 279 -31.84 5.45 -9.36
C ILE A 279 -32.63 4.47 -8.48
N PRO A 280 -33.80 3.98 -8.95
CA PRO A 280 -34.61 3.04 -8.19
C PRO A 280 -33.85 1.78 -7.78
N SER A 281 -34.07 1.32 -6.55
CA SER A 281 -33.57 0.02 -6.10
C SER A 281 -34.11 -1.09 -7.03
N GLY A 282 -33.26 -2.05 -7.36
CA GLY A 282 -33.55 -3.13 -8.30
C GLY A 282 -33.19 -2.81 -9.76
N ALA A 283 -32.86 -1.56 -10.10
CA ALA A 283 -32.44 -1.22 -11.45
C ALA A 283 -31.19 -2.03 -11.88
N SER A 284 -31.13 -2.40 -13.17
CA SER A 284 -29.96 -3.03 -13.77
C SER A 284 -28.95 -1.97 -14.19
N ILE A 285 -27.73 -2.07 -13.67
CA ILE A 285 -26.66 -1.09 -13.88
C ILE A 285 -25.41 -1.80 -14.40
N LEU A 286 -24.93 -1.36 -15.56
CA LEU A 286 -23.63 -1.75 -16.09
C LEU A 286 -22.54 -0.85 -15.49
N VAL A 287 -21.53 -1.44 -14.86
CA VAL A 287 -20.45 -0.71 -14.19
C VAL A 287 -19.08 -1.23 -14.61
N GLN A 288 -18.06 -0.38 -14.53
CA GLN A 288 -16.67 -0.84 -14.62
C GLN A 288 -16.15 -1.33 -13.26
N PRO A 289 -15.22 -2.30 -13.22
CA PRO A 289 -14.53 -2.68 -12.00
C PRO A 289 -13.89 -1.48 -11.29
N TYR A 290 -13.95 -1.45 -9.97
CA TYR A 290 -13.45 -0.35 -9.12
C TYR A 290 -14.09 1.03 -9.39
N SER A 291 -15.30 1.05 -9.96
CA SER A 291 -16.13 2.25 -10.13
C SER A 291 -16.90 2.58 -8.83
N VAL A 292 -18.14 3.04 -8.95
CA VAL A 292 -19.05 3.34 -7.83
C VAL A 292 -19.32 2.06 -7.02
N PRO A 293 -19.11 2.06 -5.68
CA PRO A 293 -19.25 0.88 -4.85
C PRO A 293 -20.73 0.60 -4.53
N LEU A 294 -21.46 0.10 -5.54
CA LEU A 294 -22.87 -0.22 -5.43
C LEU A 294 -23.10 -1.58 -4.76
N THR A 295 -24.19 -1.68 -3.98
CA THR A 295 -24.62 -2.93 -3.38
C THR A 295 -25.32 -3.82 -4.42
N PRO A 296 -24.87 -5.07 -4.64
CA PRO A 296 -25.59 -6.00 -5.52
C PRO A 296 -26.90 -6.44 -4.84
N SER A 297 -27.98 -6.47 -5.61
CA SER A 297 -29.26 -7.02 -5.21
C SER A 297 -29.14 -8.51 -4.92
N ARG A 298 -29.97 -9.02 -4.01
CA ARG A 298 -30.05 -10.45 -3.67
C ARG A 298 -30.23 -11.31 -4.92
N GLN A 299 -31.15 -10.91 -5.81
CA GLN A 299 -31.42 -11.61 -7.06
C GLN A 299 -30.22 -11.59 -8.01
N GLY A 300 -29.57 -10.43 -8.19
CA GLY A 300 -28.38 -10.33 -9.04
C GLY A 300 -27.19 -11.15 -8.50
N LEU A 301 -27.03 -11.24 -7.18
CA LEU A 301 -26.01 -12.10 -6.58
C LEU A 301 -26.30 -13.58 -6.81
N VAL A 302 -27.56 -14.02 -6.62
CA VAL A 302 -27.99 -15.40 -6.93
C VAL A 302 -27.79 -15.73 -8.41
N GLU A 303 -28.14 -14.81 -9.30
CA GLU A 303 -27.94 -14.94 -10.76
C GLU A 303 -26.47 -15.19 -11.08
N ALA A 304 -25.56 -14.35 -10.57
CA ALA A 304 -24.12 -14.46 -10.82
C ALA A 304 -23.54 -15.78 -10.29
N LEU A 305 -23.87 -16.15 -9.05
CA LEU A 305 -23.39 -17.38 -8.44
C LEU A 305 -23.92 -18.62 -9.16
N THR A 306 -25.18 -18.60 -9.60
CA THR A 306 -25.75 -19.71 -10.38
C THR A 306 -25.08 -19.83 -11.74
N ALA A 307 -24.84 -18.70 -12.43
CA ALA A 307 -24.17 -18.69 -13.72
C ALA A 307 -22.73 -19.22 -13.66
N ASN A 308 -21.99 -18.88 -12.59
CA ASN A 308 -20.56 -19.21 -12.48
C ASN A 308 -20.27 -20.50 -11.68
N LEU A 309 -21.13 -20.88 -10.73
CA LEU A 309 -20.94 -22.05 -9.84
C LEU A 309 -22.02 -23.13 -9.98
N GLY A 310 -23.06 -22.88 -10.78
CA GLY A 310 -24.21 -23.78 -10.94
C GLY A 310 -25.28 -23.67 -9.84
N SER A 311 -24.91 -23.23 -8.62
CA SER A 311 -25.83 -22.96 -7.52
C SER A 311 -25.25 -21.96 -6.51
N PRO A 312 -26.06 -21.10 -5.88
CA PRO A 312 -25.63 -20.27 -4.75
C PRO A 312 -25.12 -21.06 -3.54
N ASP A 313 -25.53 -22.32 -3.38
CA ASP A 313 -25.09 -23.17 -2.27
C ASP A 313 -23.61 -23.55 -2.38
N ALA A 314 -23.07 -23.58 -3.59
CA ALA A 314 -21.65 -23.81 -3.86
C ALA A 314 -20.78 -22.58 -3.57
N ALA A 315 -21.39 -21.43 -3.23
CA ALA A 315 -20.66 -20.21 -2.94
C ALA A 315 -19.92 -20.27 -1.61
N THR A 316 -18.87 -19.46 -1.48
CA THR A 316 -18.11 -19.35 -0.23
C THR A 316 -18.98 -18.83 0.92
N ILE A 317 -18.56 -19.09 2.16
CA ILE A 317 -19.29 -18.67 3.37
C ILE A 317 -19.59 -17.16 3.39
N LYS A 318 -18.70 -16.35 2.80
CA LYS A 318 -18.91 -14.90 2.64
C LYS A 318 -20.23 -14.60 1.91
N PHE A 319 -20.46 -15.25 0.78
CA PHE A 319 -21.66 -15.00 -0.04
C PHE A 319 -22.91 -15.66 0.55
N GLN A 320 -22.77 -16.81 1.20
CA GLN A 320 -23.86 -17.41 1.98
C GLN A 320 -24.33 -16.47 3.09
N LEU A 321 -23.41 -15.87 3.85
CA LEU A 321 -23.74 -14.88 4.89
C LEU A 321 -24.37 -13.61 4.31
N GLN A 322 -23.90 -13.14 3.14
CA GLN A 322 -24.50 -11.99 2.47
C GLN A 322 -25.94 -12.29 2.01
N LEU A 323 -26.19 -13.47 1.43
CA LEU A 323 -27.53 -13.92 1.07
C LEU A 323 -28.40 -14.16 2.31
N GLY A 324 -27.82 -14.51 3.47
CA GLY A 324 -28.57 -14.70 4.72
C GLY A 324 -29.04 -13.42 5.41
N GLN A 325 -28.69 -12.22 4.92
CA GLN A 325 -29.01 -10.97 5.61
C GLN A 325 -30.50 -10.62 5.59
N GLU A 326 -31.08 -10.37 6.76
CA GLU A 326 -32.46 -9.94 6.95
C GLU A 326 -32.55 -8.72 7.90
N PRO A 327 -33.04 -7.54 7.42
CA PRO A 327 -33.39 -7.26 6.03
C PRO A 327 -32.15 -7.23 5.13
N TYR A 328 -32.33 -7.57 3.85
CA TYR A 328 -31.25 -7.42 2.86
C TYR A 328 -30.95 -5.92 2.68
N PRO A 329 -29.68 -5.50 2.50
CA PRO A 329 -29.34 -4.10 2.32
C PRO A 329 -30.10 -3.42 1.17
N SER A 330 -30.52 -2.18 1.40
CA SER A 330 -31.26 -1.35 0.43
C SER A 330 -30.75 0.09 0.51
N PRO A 331 -30.56 0.79 -0.64
CA PRO A 331 -30.86 0.35 -2.00
C PRO A 331 -29.85 -0.70 -2.50
N ALA A 332 -30.30 -1.56 -3.43
CA ALA A 332 -29.47 -2.56 -4.06
C ALA A 332 -29.84 -2.75 -5.53
N TYR A 333 -28.87 -3.09 -6.37
CA TYR A 333 -28.99 -3.01 -7.83
C TYR A 333 -28.61 -4.33 -8.49
N ARG A 334 -29.17 -4.62 -9.67
CA ARG A 334 -28.67 -5.74 -10.48
C ARG A 334 -27.43 -5.27 -11.22
N LEU A 335 -26.25 -5.74 -10.81
CA LEU A 335 -24.97 -5.25 -11.32
C LEU A 335 -24.42 -6.16 -12.42
N LEU A 336 -24.04 -5.55 -13.54
CA LEU A 336 -23.29 -6.16 -14.62
C LEU A 336 -21.95 -5.44 -14.75
N TYR A 337 -20.88 -6.17 -15.06
CA TYR A 337 -19.52 -5.63 -15.05
C TYR A 337 -18.90 -5.61 -16.44
N LEU A 338 -18.35 -4.47 -16.85
CA LEU A 338 -17.52 -4.41 -18.06
C LEU A 338 -16.18 -5.11 -17.82
N GLY A 339 -15.88 -6.16 -18.59
CA GLY A 339 -14.63 -6.90 -18.50
C GLY A 339 -14.71 -8.28 -19.16
N ARG A 340 -13.56 -8.94 -19.33
CA ARG A 340 -13.46 -10.26 -19.99
C ARG A 340 -13.57 -11.45 -19.03
N GLY A 341 -14.35 -11.30 -17.95
CA GLY A 341 -14.47 -12.33 -16.91
C GLY A 341 -13.32 -12.32 -15.88
N GLY A 342 -13.35 -13.29 -14.97
CA GLY A 342 -12.34 -13.48 -13.93
C GLY A 342 -12.71 -14.62 -12.97
N LEU A 343 -11.97 -14.77 -11.87
CA LEU A 343 -12.26 -15.73 -10.79
C LEU A 343 -13.38 -15.26 -9.84
N ASP A 344 -13.99 -14.10 -10.13
CA ASP A 344 -15.05 -13.49 -9.32
C ASP A 344 -16.41 -14.14 -9.63
N ALA A 345 -16.72 -15.22 -8.92
CA ALA A 345 -17.97 -15.96 -9.10
C ALA A 345 -19.23 -15.11 -8.85
N GLU A 346 -19.11 -14.00 -8.13
CA GLU A 346 -20.21 -13.10 -7.79
C GLU A 346 -20.53 -12.03 -8.86
N LYS A 347 -19.85 -12.06 -10.00
CA LYS A 347 -20.00 -11.05 -11.05
C LYS A 347 -20.39 -11.67 -12.38
N ILE A 348 -21.31 -11.00 -13.08
CA ILE A 348 -21.61 -11.27 -14.49
C ILE A 348 -20.88 -10.22 -15.32
N TYR A 349 -20.08 -10.70 -16.27
CA TYR A 349 -19.24 -9.85 -17.10
C TYR A 349 -19.83 -9.68 -18.51
N VAL A 350 -19.78 -8.45 -19.00
CA VAL A 350 -20.04 -8.09 -20.40
C VAL A 350 -18.70 -7.76 -21.04
N ASP A 351 -18.32 -8.54 -22.04
CA ASP A 351 -17.05 -8.37 -22.75
C ASP A 351 -17.11 -7.07 -23.58
N PRO A 352 -16.18 -6.11 -23.38
CA PRO A 352 -16.13 -4.89 -24.19
C PRO A 352 -16.04 -5.15 -25.69
N ALA A 353 -15.48 -6.28 -26.14
CA ALA A 353 -15.45 -6.66 -27.55
C ALA A 353 -16.86 -6.82 -28.16
N GLN A 354 -17.84 -7.26 -27.36
CA GLN A 354 -19.24 -7.36 -27.80
C GLN A 354 -19.87 -5.98 -28.04
N LEU A 355 -19.34 -4.94 -27.41
CA LEU A 355 -19.82 -3.57 -27.49
C LEU A 355 -19.11 -2.75 -28.57
N SER A 356 -18.27 -3.40 -29.39
CA SER A 356 -17.48 -2.75 -30.45
C SER A 356 -18.14 -2.80 -31.83
N GLY A 357 -19.31 -3.43 -31.96
CA GLY A 357 -20.05 -3.57 -33.21
C GLY A 357 -20.79 -2.29 -33.69
N PRO A 358 -21.57 -2.37 -34.79
CA PRO A 358 -22.33 -1.24 -35.31
C PRO A 358 -23.45 -0.74 -34.37
N ASP A 359 -23.94 -1.60 -33.49
CA ASP A 359 -24.86 -1.27 -32.40
C ASP A 359 -24.26 -1.67 -31.03
N PRO A 360 -23.44 -0.81 -30.41
CA PRO A 360 -22.83 -1.06 -29.10
C PRO A 360 -23.83 -1.25 -27.95
N LEU A 361 -25.05 -0.75 -28.08
CA LEU A 361 -26.08 -0.87 -27.03
C LEU A 361 -26.94 -2.11 -27.21
N GLY A 362 -26.95 -2.70 -28.42
CA GLY A 362 -27.66 -3.92 -28.76
C GLY A 362 -27.49 -5.06 -27.75
N PRO A 363 -26.26 -5.42 -27.34
CA PRO A 363 -26.04 -6.45 -26.32
C PRO A 363 -26.56 -6.11 -24.91
N LEU A 364 -26.71 -4.81 -24.60
CA LEU A 364 -27.15 -4.35 -23.28
C LEU A 364 -28.68 -4.36 -23.11
N ARG A 365 -29.42 -4.17 -24.23
CA ARG A 365 -30.89 -4.18 -24.26
C ARG A 365 -31.52 -5.51 -23.76
N PRO A 366 -31.13 -6.70 -24.25
CA PRO A 366 -31.73 -7.96 -23.76
C PRO A 366 -31.32 -8.27 -22.31
N LEU A 367 -30.22 -7.69 -21.82
CA LEU A 367 -29.83 -7.76 -20.42
C LEU A 367 -30.62 -6.79 -19.53
N GLY A 368 -31.51 -5.98 -20.10
CA GLY A 368 -32.35 -5.03 -19.38
C GLY A 368 -31.55 -3.94 -18.68
N VAL A 369 -30.35 -3.59 -19.19
CA VAL A 369 -29.52 -2.53 -18.61
C VAL A 369 -30.24 -1.20 -18.72
N ALA A 370 -30.52 -0.57 -17.57
CA ALA A 370 -31.17 0.72 -17.51
C ALA A 370 -30.16 1.87 -17.44
N PHE A 371 -29.04 1.63 -16.75
CA PHE A 371 -28.01 2.64 -16.52
C PHE A 371 -26.61 2.09 -16.81
N VAL A 372 -25.72 2.96 -17.27
CA VAL A 372 -24.31 2.68 -17.50
C VAL A 372 -23.46 3.69 -16.74
N ILE A 373 -22.54 3.20 -15.90
CA ILE A 373 -21.59 4.03 -15.17
C ILE A 373 -20.19 3.80 -15.75
N LEU A 374 -19.69 4.83 -16.45
CA LEU A 374 -18.36 4.82 -17.04
C LEU A 374 -17.38 5.64 -16.22
N LYS A 375 -16.18 5.11 -16.11
CA LYS A 375 -15.00 5.73 -15.50
C LYS A 375 -14.13 6.32 -16.61
N GLY A 376 -13.75 7.57 -16.47
CA GLY A 376 -12.78 8.23 -17.32
C GLY A 376 -11.37 8.07 -16.76
N TYR A 377 -10.45 7.65 -17.62
CA TYR A 377 -9.00 7.77 -17.41
C TYR A 377 -8.44 8.79 -18.41
N ASN A 378 -7.23 9.27 -18.18
CA ASN A 378 -6.61 10.26 -19.06
C ASN A 378 -6.13 9.68 -20.40
N GLY A 379 -5.96 8.36 -20.48
CA GLY A 379 -5.75 7.65 -21.73
C GLY A 379 -7.08 7.32 -22.41
N ALA A 380 -7.14 7.44 -23.73
CA ALA A 380 -8.28 6.96 -24.50
C ALA A 380 -8.38 5.44 -24.36
N ASP A 381 -9.46 4.96 -23.77
CA ASP A 381 -9.82 3.54 -23.83
C ASP A 381 -10.44 3.28 -25.21
N SER A 382 -9.60 2.86 -26.15
CA SER A 382 -10.00 2.62 -27.55
C SER A 382 -11.12 1.58 -27.64
N GLU A 383 -11.17 0.63 -26.71
CA GLU A 383 -12.16 -0.45 -26.68
C GLU A 383 -13.54 0.05 -26.21
N LEU A 384 -13.58 1.03 -25.29
CA LEU A 384 -14.85 1.64 -24.85
C LEU A 384 -15.30 2.83 -25.71
N THR A 385 -14.51 3.22 -26.71
CA THR A 385 -14.83 4.36 -27.58
C THR A 385 -16.16 4.16 -28.34
N PRO A 386 -16.46 3.00 -28.95
CA PRO A 386 -17.75 2.76 -29.60
C PRO A 386 -18.93 2.88 -28.62
N LEU A 387 -18.82 2.30 -27.42
CA LEU A 387 -19.84 2.38 -26.38
C LEU A 387 -20.09 3.84 -25.97
N ARG A 388 -19.04 4.62 -25.72
CA ARG A 388 -19.16 6.05 -25.36
C ARG A 388 -19.85 6.85 -26.46
N ALA A 389 -19.50 6.59 -27.73
CA ALA A 389 -20.14 7.24 -28.86
C ALA A 389 -21.63 6.89 -28.95
N ALA A 390 -22.00 5.62 -28.75
CA ALA A 390 -23.39 5.19 -28.75
C ALA A 390 -24.19 5.80 -27.58
N LEU A 391 -23.62 5.83 -26.37
CA LEU A 391 -24.22 6.51 -25.21
C LEU A 391 -24.45 8.00 -25.46
N ALA A 392 -23.50 8.68 -26.11
CA ALA A 392 -23.64 10.09 -26.45
C ALA A 392 -24.72 10.37 -27.51
N ARG A 393 -25.00 9.40 -28.40
CA ARG A 393 -26.06 9.53 -29.42
C ARG A 393 -27.45 9.16 -28.89
N GLU A 394 -27.55 8.07 -28.14
CA GLU A 394 -28.83 7.41 -27.82
C GLU A 394 -29.18 7.45 -26.33
N GLY A 395 -28.19 7.64 -25.46
CA GLY A 395 -28.38 7.72 -24.01
C GLY A 395 -28.59 9.15 -23.52
N ARG A 396 -29.17 9.27 -22.33
CA ARG A 396 -29.25 10.53 -21.59
C ARG A 396 -28.17 10.56 -20.51
N ARG A 397 -27.24 11.52 -20.56
CA ARG A 397 -26.28 11.73 -19.47
C ARG A 397 -27.00 12.30 -18.25
N VAL A 398 -27.04 11.53 -17.16
CA VAL A 398 -27.66 11.91 -15.89
C VAL A 398 -26.74 12.82 -15.10
N ALA A 399 -25.46 12.43 -14.99
CA ALA A 399 -24.47 13.20 -14.27
C ALA A 399 -23.05 12.91 -14.75
N ALA A 400 -22.15 13.86 -14.50
CA ALA A 400 -20.72 13.70 -14.67
C ALA A 400 -20.00 14.25 -13.43
N PHE A 401 -18.95 13.54 -13.02
CA PHE A 401 -18.14 13.89 -11.86
C PHE A 401 -16.68 13.99 -12.29
N SER A 402 -16.00 15.02 -11.81
CA SER A 402 -14.59 15.28 -12.09
C SER A 402 -13.80 15.32 -10.78
N PRO A 403 -12.60 14.72 -10.74
CA PRO A 403 -11.68 14.92 -9.63
C PRO A 403 -10.87 16.22 -9.77
N TYR A 404 -10.94 16.88 -10.92
CA TYR A 404 -10.15 18.08 -11.25
C TYR A 404 -10.86 19.36 -10.83
N ARG A 405 -10.06 20.34 -10.42
CA ARG A 405 -10.52 21.71 -10.21
C ARG A 405 -11.01 22.31 -11.53
N GLU A 406 -11.94 23.25 -11.42
CA GLU A 406 -12.47 23.96 -12.59
C GLU A 406 -11.33 24.65 -13.37
N GLY A 407 -11.31 24.46 -14.70
CA GLY A 407 -10.28 25.01 -15.59
C GLY A 407 -8.91 24.32 -15.54
N ALA A 408 -8.72 23.30 -14.71
CA ALA A 408 -7.46 22.57 -14.63
C ALA A 408 -7.25 21.62 -15.84
N PRO A 409 -6.00 21.39 -16.27
CA PRO A 409 -5.72 20.51 -17.40
C PRO A 409 -5.98 19.02 -17.05
N VAL A 410 -6.79 18.35 -17.85
CA VAL A 410 -7.20 16.92 -17.71
C VAL A 410 -6.08 15.93 -18.06
N ARG A 411 -4.81 16.37 -18.09
CA ARG A 411 -3.65 15.51 -18.42
C ARG A 411 -3.07 14.81 -17.18
N VAL A 412 -3.30 15.36 -16.00
CA VAL A 412 -2.78 14.88 -14.71
C VAL A 412 -3.55 13.64 -14.28
N GLU A 413 -2.90 12.51 -14.00
CA GLU A 413 -3.61 11.28 -13.60
C GLU A 413 -4.49 11.49 -12.36
N PRO A 414 -5.71 10.93 -12.33
CA PRO A 414 -6.55 11.00 -11.15
C PRO A 414 -5.88 10.27 -9.99
N PHE A 415 -5.96 10.85 -8.79
CA PHE A 415 -5.47 10.18 -7.59
C PHE A 415 -6.40 9.03 -7.19
N LEU A 416 -5.85 7.82 -7.15
CA LEU A 416 -6.55 6.63 -6.66
C LEU A 416 -5.84 6.10 -5.43
N HIS A 417 -6.60 5.75 -4.40
CA HIS A 417 -6.08 5.29 -3.11
C HIS A 417 -5.11 4.09 -3.16
N ASN A 418 -5.13 3.31 -4.25
CA ASN A 418 -4.28 2.14 -4.47
C ASN A 418 -3.21 2.35 -5.56
N THR A 419 -2.95 3.58 -6.00
CA THR A 419 -1.89 3.89 -6.97
C THR A 419 -0.81 4.78 -6.34
N ASP A 420 0.37 4.83 -6.97
CA ASP A 420 1.46 5.73 -6.58
C ASP A 420 1.36 7.10 -7.28
N ALA A 421 0.16 7.47 -7.71
CA ALA A 421 -0.08 8.77 -8.32
C ALA A 421 0.15 9.87 -7.28
N ARG A 422 0.90 10.91 -7.66
CA ARG A 422 1.12 12.07 -6.79
C ARG A 422 -0.16 12.89 -6.71
N ILE A 423 -0.41 13.47 -5.55
CA ILE A 423 -1.48 14.47 -5.40
C ILE A 423 -1.00 15.76 -6.06
N ASP A 424 -1.52 16.01 -7.26
CA ASP A 424 -1.21 17.21 -8.03
C ASP A 424 -2.14 18.38 -7.65
N GLY A 425 -1.67 19.61 -7.87
CA GLY A 425 -2.45 20.82 -7.61
C GLY A 425 -3.67 20.99 -8.50
N ALA A 426 -3.72 20.32 -9.66
CA ALA A 426 -4.88 20.26 -10.54
C ALA A 426 -6.06 19.47 -9.95
N LEU A 427 -5.80 18.59 -8.98
CA LEU A 427 -6.82 17.77 -8.34
C LEU A 427 -7.52 18.56 -7.23
N GLU A 428 -8.84 18.42 -7.19
CA GLU A 428 -9.68 18.91 -6.11
C GLU A 428 -9.93 17.81 -5.08
N ARG A 429 -10.15 16.57 -5.54
CA ARG A 429 -10.59 15.43 -4.73
C ARG A 429 -10.08 14.09 -5.29
N PRO A 430 -10.09 13.01 -4.50
CA PRO A 430 -9.72 11.69 -4.98
C PRO A 430 -10.78 11.09 -5.92
N GLY A 431 -10.37 10.05 -6.65
CA GLY A 431 -11.24 9.26 -7.52
C GLY A 431 -11.06 9.59 -9.01
N PRO A 432 -11.59 8.74 -9.90
CA PRO A 432 -11.52 8.98 -11.33
C PRO A 432 -12.61 9.96 -11.79
N ALA A 433 -12.54 10.40 -13.04
CA ALA A 433 -13.72 11.00 -13.67
C ALA A 433 -14.81 9.92 -13.82
N LEU A 434 -16.08 10.29 -13.67
CA LEU A 434 -17.21 9.37 -13.78
C LEU A 434 -18.33 10.00 -14.59
N GLU A 435 -19.01 9.19 -15.38
CA GLU A 435 -20.24 9.56 -16.08
C GLU A 435 -21.31 8.52 -15.85
N ILE A 436 -22.52 8.98 -15.54
CA ILE A 436 -23.70 8.14 -15.39
C ILE A 436 -24.63 8.43 -16.56
N TRP A 437 -24.96 7.39 -17.30
CA TRP A 437 -25.82 7.42 -18.47
C TRP A 437 -27.07 6.58 -18.21
N GLN A 438 -28.21 7.09 -18.62
CA GLN A 438 -29.47 6.36 -18.69
C GLN A 438 -29.70 5.94 -20.14
N LEU A 439 -30.02 4.67 -20.37
CA LEU A 439 -30.46 4.20 -21.67
C LEU A 439 -31.95 4.51 -21.82
N ASN A 440 -32.34 5.13 -22.94
CA ASN A 440 -33.75 5.40 -23.20
C ASN A 440 -34.49 4.05 -23.33
N ASP A 441 -35.57 3.94 -22.56
CA ASP A 441 -36.54 2.85 -22.41
C ASP A 441 -36.14 1.62 -21.58
N VAL A 442 -36.37 1.73 -20.27
CA VAL A 442 -37.07 0.66 -19.55
C VAL A 442 -38.53 1.08 -19.40
N GLY A 443 -39.33 0.80 -20.43
CA GLY A 443 -40.79 0.89 -20.43
C GLY A 443 -41.38 2.19 -20.99
N SER A 444 -41.61 2.19 -22.30
CA SER A 444 -42.85 2.71 -22.89
C SER A 444 -43.61 1.55 -23.52
#